data_AF-A0A0L8FPC0-F1
#
_entry.id   AF-A0A0L8FPC0-F1
#
_cell.length_a   1.000
_cell.length_b   1.000
_cell.length_c   1.000
_cell.angle_alpha   90.00
_cell.angle_beta   90.00
_cell.angle_gamma   90.00
#
_symmetry.space_group_name_H-M   'P 1'
#
loop_
_entity.id
_entity.type
_entity.pdbx_description
1 polymer ?
#
loop_
_entity_poly.entity_id
_entity_poly.type
_entity_poly.pdbx_seq_one_letter_code
_entity_poly.pdbx_strand_id
1 'polypeptide(L)'
;VFEPFLKAYIEHFKYHSINSHQWKEFLLSYFTEKGKGSALRRVNWNDWFFETGMPAVPISYQSCLANACQQLSERWCSTGDSNFGQFSSADLDQFSTPQKLEFLNQLMEQDPFSLTKIAHMESAYHLFSQGNSEILFRWLRLCLRAKWSKCIPHAVSFINKQGRLKFLLPIYELLYQWEDTKELAIANFQEHKEEMHNLAVTKISKILKLT
;
A
#
# COMPACT_ATOMS: atom_id res chain seq x y z
N VAL A 1 18.35 19.02 14.61
CA VAL A 1 17.48 19.68 15.64
C VAL A 1 16.54 18.70 16.30
N PHE A 2 15.78 17.91 15.52
CA PHE A 2 14.79 16.98 16.08
C PHE A 2 15.41 15.65 16.57
N GLU A 3 16.51 15.19 15.97
CA GLU A 3 17.23 13.98 16.43
C GLU A 3 17.69 14.05 17.90
N PRO A 4 18.29 15.15 18.41
CA PRO A 4 18.56 15.27 19.84
C PRO A 4 17.31 15.19 20.72
N PHE A 5 16.17 15.75 20.28
CA PHE A 5 14.90 15.62 20.99
C PHE A 5 14.47 14.16 21.06
N LEU A 6 14.54 13.42 19.95
CA LEU A 6 14.17 12.01 19.91
C LEU A 6 15.02 11.18 20.89
N LYS A 7 16.33 11.45 20.96
CA LYS A 7 17.22 10.80 21.93
C LYS A 7 16.83 11.14 23.38
N ALA A 8 16.58 12.42 23.67
CA ALA A 8 16.16 12.86 25.00
C ALA A 8 14.79 12.28 25.41
N TYR A 9 13.86 12.20 24.48
CA TYR A 9 12.53 11.59 24.65
C TYR A 9 12.63 10.11 25.01
N ILE A 10 13.42 9.33 24.26
CA ILE A 10 13.64 7.91 24.53
C ILE A 10 14.29 7.73 25.90
N GLU A 11 15.31 8.53 26.22
CA GLU A 11 16.01 8.43 27.51
C GLU A 11 15.12 8.83 28.70
N HIS A 12 14.26 9.83 28.53
CA HIS A 12 13.35 10.30 29.58
C HIS A 12 12.25 9.28 29.90
N PHE A 13 11.68 8.63 28.89
CA PHE A 13 10.56 7.70 29.05
C PHE A 13 10.93 6.22 28.97
N LYS A 14 12.22 5.87 28.94
CA LYS A 14 12.67 4.48 28.99
C LYS A 14 12.06 3.77 30.21
N TYR A 15 11.62 2.53 30.02
CA TYR A 15 10.95 1.70 31.03
C TYR A 15 9.59 2.23 31.55
N HIS A 16 8.98 3.20 30.86
CA HIS A 16 7.66 3.72 31.19
C HIS A 16 6.69 3.54 30.02
N SER A 17 5.39 3.54 30.32
CA SER A 17 4.32 3.71 29.32
C SER A 17 3.75 5.12 29.47
N ILE A 18 3.54 5.81 28.36
CA ILE A 18 3.06 7.19 28.35
C ILE A 18 1.85 7.36 27.42
N ASN A 19 1.10 8.43 27.66
CA ASN A 19 0.06 8.88 26.74
C ASN A 19 0.54 10.07 25.89
N SER A 20 -0.27 10.45 24.89
CA SER A 20 0.05 11.55 23.97
C SER A 20 0.15 12.92 24.66
N HIS A 21 -0.50 13.11 25.82
CA HIS A 21 -0.39 14.35 26.60
C HIS A 21 1.01 14.48 27.21
N GLN A 22 1.51 13.42 27.85
CA GLN A 22 2.87 13.39 28.41
C GLN A 22 3.94 13.59 27.33
N TRP A 23 3.75 12.98 26.15
CA TRP A 23 4.62 13.23 24.99
C TRP A 23 4.62 14.72 24.58
N LYS A 24 3.43 15.34 24.47
CA LYS A 24 3.28 16.75 24.07
C LYS A 24 3.90 17.69 25.10
N GLU A 25 3.69 17.44 26.39
CA GLU A 25 4.30 18.23 27.47
C GLU A 25 5.82 18.19 27.40
N PHE A 26 6.40 16.99 27.23
CA PHE A 26 7.85 16.84 27.10
C PHE A 26 8.40 17.54 25.85
N LEU A 27 7.72 17.42 24.70
CA LEU A 27 8.06 18.15 23.48
C LEU A 27 8.07 19.66 23.69
N LEU A 28 7.01 20.20 24.31
CA LEU A 28 6.89 21.63 24.60
C LEU A 28 7.97 22.11 25.56
N SER A 29 8.25 21.38 26.64
CA SER A 29 9.31 21.72 27.61
C SER A 29 10.68 21.74 26.93
N TYR A 30 11.05 20.64 26.27
CA TYR A 30 12.35 20.47 25.63
C TYR A 30 12.64 21.58 24.62
N PHE A 31 11.68 21.90 23.75
CA PHE A 31 11.88 22.93 22.74
C PHE A 31 11.71 24.35 23.28
N THR A 32 10.97 24.57 24.37
CA THR A 32 10.92 25.87 25.04
C THR A 32 12.27 26.21 25.67
N GLU A 33 12.91 25.26 26.36
CA GLU A 33 14.27 25.40 26.91
C GLU A 33 15.31 25.68 25.82
N LYS A 34 15.09 25.16 24.60
CA LYS A 34 15.94 25.43 23.42
C LYS A 34 15.56 26.69 22.64
N GLY A 35 14.68 27.54 23.19
CA GLY A 35 14.27 28.81 22.58
C GLY A 35 13.33 28.69 21.38
N LYS A 36 12.69 27.54 21.17
CA LYS A 36 11.79 27.24 20.03
C LYS A 36 10.31 27.12 20.39
N GLY A 37 9.93 27.50 21.62
CA GLY A 37 8.54 27.41 22.09
C GLY A 37 7.53 28.22 21.28
N SER A 38 7.94 29.34 20.66
CA SER A 38 7.06 30.16 19.81
C SER A 38 6.56 29.44 18.56
N ALA A 39 7.38 28.59 17.95
CA ALA A 39 7.00 27.79 16.79
C ALA A 39 5.93 26.75 17.16
N LEU A 40 6.07 26.11 18.32
CA LEU A 40 5.13 25.09 18.80
C LEU A 40 3.77 25.67 19.24
N ARG A 41 3.71 26.96 19.60
CA ARG A 41 2.45 27.66 19.87
C ARG A 41 1.59 27.89 18.61
N ARG A 42 2.20 27.86 17.42
CA ARG A 42 1.49 27.99 16.14
C ARG A 42 0.87 26.67 15.66
N VAL A 43 1.25 25.55 16.26
CA VAL A 43 0.69 24.24 15.93
C VAL A 43 -0.71 24.15 16.49
N ASN A 44 -1.71 23.89 15.63
CA ASN A 44 -3.05 23.55 16.10
C ASN A 44 -3.07 22.11 16.59
N TRP A 45 -2.81 21.91 17.88
CA TRP A 45 -2.74 20.58 18.49
C TRP A 45 -4.06 19.83 18.47
N ASN A 46 -5.20 20.53 18.45
CA ASN A 46 -6.50 19.86 18.42
C ASN A 46 -6.71 19.20 17.06
N ASP A 47 -6.42 19.92 15.98
CA ASP A 47 -6.52 19.38 14.62
C ASP A 47 -5.63 18.14 14.45
N TRP A 48 -4.39 18.18 14.97
CA TRP A 48 -3.45 17.06 14.84
C TRP A 48 -3.81 15.83 15.69
N PHE A 49 -4.50 15.99 16.82
CA PHE A 49 -4.73 14.89 17.76
C PHE A 49 -6.15 14.33 17.70
N PHE A 50 -7.14 15.15 17.36
CA PHE A 50 -8.55 14.82 17.60
C PHE A 50 -9.43 14.95 16.36
N GLU A 51 -9.07 15.79 15.40
CA GLU A 51 -9.85 15.95 14.17
C GLU A 51 -9.61 14.78 13.19
N THR A 52 -10.63 14.51 12.37
CA THR A 52 -10.61 13.43 11.38
C THR A 52 -10.17 13.91 10.00
N GLY A 53 -9.65 12.99 9.17
CA GLY A 53 -9.27 13.28 7.78
C GLY A 53 -7.78 13.53 7.61
N MET A 54 -7.41 14.14 6.48
CA MET A 54 -6.00 14.48 6.20
C MET A 54 -5.57 15.72 6.97
N PRO A 55 -4.36 15.75 7.56
CA PRO A 55 -3.85 16.94 8.22
C PRO A 55 -3.85 18.15 7.26
N ALA A 56 -4.37 19.29 7.72
CA ALA A 56 -4.49 20.49 6.88
C ALA A 56 -3.16 21.19 6.56
N VAL A 57 -2.04 20.72 7.11
CA VAL A 57 -0.71 21.30 6.88
C VAL A 57 -0.14 20.74 5.58
N PRO A 58 0.14 21.58 4.56
CA PRO A 58 0.79 21.12 3.35
C PRO A 58 2.24 20.72 3.67
N ILE A 59 2.56 19.44 3.46
CA ILE A 59 3.92 18.94 3.63
C ILE A 59 4.60 18.97 2.25
N SER A 60 5.73 19.67 2.18
CA SER A 60 6.57 19.67 0.98
C SER A 60 7.53 18.49 1.05
N TYR A 61 7.44 17.59 0.08
CA TYR A 61 8.34 16.45 -0.08
C TYR A 61 9.25 16.68 -1.29
N GLN A 62 10.50 16.24 -1.18
CA GLN A 62 11.37 16.15 -2.35
C GLN A 62 10.90 14.99 -3.23
N SER A 63 10.48 15.27 -4.46
CA SER A 63 9.84 14.30 -5.36
C SER A 63 10.79 13.64 -6.36
N CYS A 64 12.11 13.89 -6.29
CA CYS A 64 13.05 13.51 -7.35
C CYS A 64 12.99 12.02 -7.74
N LEU A 65 12.87 11.11 -6.77
CA LEU A 65 12.75 9.67 -7.03
C LEU A 65 11.35 9.25 -7.50
N ALA A 66 10.31 9.99 -7.11
CA ALA A 66 8.92 9.74 -7.48
C ALA A 66 8.60 10.22 -8.91
N ASN A 67 9.30 11.25 -9.39
CA ASN A 67 9.09 11.82 -10.73
C ASN A 67 9.19 10.77 -11.84
N ALA A 68 10.16 9.86 -11.77
CA ALA A 68 10.30 8.79 -12.77
C ALA A 68 9.11 7.81 -12.73
N CYS A 69 8.61 7.50 -11.53
CA CYS A 69 7.43 6.64 -11.34
C CYS A 69 6.19 7.30 -11.93
N GLN A 70 6.01 8.59 -11.65
CA GLN A 70 4.91 9.41 -12.16
C GLN A 70 4.92 9.47 -13.68
N GLN A 71 6.08 9.77 -14.29
CA GLN A 71 6.21 9.83 -15.74
C GLN A 71 5.85 8.49 -16.41
N LEU A 72 6.30 7.35 -15.84
CA LEU A 72 5.95 6.04 -16.38
C LEU A 72 4.47 5.71 -16.19
N SER A 73 3.90 6.03 -15.02
CA SER A 73 2.47 5.88 -14.74
C SER A 73 1.62 6.68 -15.73
N GLU A 74 1.93 7.96 -15.94
CA GLU A 74 1.25 8.84 -16.89
C GLU A 74 1.38 8.36 -18.33
N ARG A 75 2.55 7.84 -18.74
CA ARG A 75 2.72 7.21 -20.06
C ARG A 75 1.77 6.02 -20.23
N TRP A 76 1.65 5.14 -19.24
CA TRP A 76 0.71 4.03 -19.31
C TRP A 76 -0.74 4.49 -19.31
N CYS A 77 -1.09 5.52 -18.55
CA CYS A 77 -2.45 6.05 -18.49
C CYS A 77 -2.86 6.69 -19.82
N SER A 78 -2.01 7.54 -20.39
CA SER A 78 -2.27 8.26 -21.63
C SER A 78 -2.19 7.40 -22.89
N THR A 79 -1.53 6.24 -22.84
CA THR A 79 -1.42 5.35 -24.01
C THR A 79 -2.75 4.68 -24.31
N GLY A 80 -3.27 4.88 -25.53
CA GLY A 80 -4.42 4.14 -26.06
C GLY A 80 -4.08 2.69 -26.42
N ASP A 81 -5.09 1.87 -26.68
CA ASP A 81 -4.97 0.41 -26.86
C ASP A 81 -4.24 -0.06 -28.13
N SER A 82 -3.55 0.84 -28.86
CA SER A 82 -2.87 0.55 -30.12
C SER A 82 -1.36 0.79 -30.12
N ASN A 83 -0.78 1.40 -29.08
CA ASN A 83 0.64 1.81 -29.10
C ASN A 83 1.44 1.35 -27.88
N PHE A 84 1.52 0.03 -27.68
CA PHE A 84 2.25 -0.57 -26.56
C PHE A 84 3.73 -0.89 -26.85
N GLY A 85 4.18 -0.80 -28.11
CA GLY A 85 5.56 -1.12 -28.50
C GLY A 85 6.63 -0.20 -27.91
N GLN A 86 6.22 0.90 -27.27
CA GLN A 86 7.10 1.83 -26.55
C GLN A 86 7.49 1.37 -25.14
N PHE A 87 6.90 0.28 -24.64
CA PHE A 87 7.16 -0.23 -23.29
C PHE A 87 8.01 -1.50 -23.35
N SER A 88 8.99 -1.61 -22.46
CA SER A 88 9.88 -2.77 -22.37
C SER A 88 10.43 -2.92 -20.97
N SER A 89 10.97 -4.10 -20.63
CA SER A 89 11.53 -4.37 -19.29
C SER A 89 12.51 -3.29 -18.80
N ALA A 90 13.23 -2.64 -19.73
CA ALA A 90 14.14 -1.54 -19.46
C ALA A 90 13.52 -0.37 -18.69
N ASP A 91 12.20 -0.12 -18.83
CA ASP A 91 11.49 0.92 -18.07
C ASP A 91 11.58 0.65 -16.55
N LEU A 92 11.52 -0.62 -16.13
CA LEU A 92 11.56 -1.02 -14.73
C LEU A 92 12.96 -1.43 -14.25
N ASP A 93 13.88 -1.75 -15.15
CA ASP A 93 15.25 -2.15 -14.79
C ASP A 93 16.01 -1.02 -14.07
N GLN A 94 15.68 0.23 -14.41
CA GLN A 94 16.25 1.42 -13.75
C GLN A 94 15.60 1.75 -12.41
N PHE A 95 14.48 1.09 -12.06
CA PHE A 95 13.75 1.39 -10.83
C PHE A 95 14.26 0.55 -9.66
N SER A 96 14.51 1.22 -8.54
CA SER A 96 14.63 0.55 -7.25
C SER A 96 13.32 -0.13 -6.86
N THR A 97 13.36 -1.05 -5.90
CA THR A 97 12.13 -1.72 -5.41
C THR A 97 11.07 -0.71 -4.93
N PRO A 98 11.38 0.31 -4.11
CA PRO A 98 10.40 1.32 -3.72
C PRO A 98 9.78 2.06 -4.91
N GLN A 99 10.55 2.36 -5.96
CA GLN A 99 10.04 3.01 -7.16
C GLN A 99 9.08 2.11 -7.96
N LYS A 100 9.39 0.81 -8.08
CA LYS A 100 8.46 -0.17 -8.67
C LYS A 100 7.15 -0.23 -7.87
N LEU A 101 7.23 -0.24 -6.55
CA LEU A 101 6.05 -0.24 -5.67
C LEU A 101 5.25 1.06 -5.81
N GLU A 102 5.92 2.20 -5.93
CA GLU A 102 5.28 3.51 -6.09
C GLU A 102 4.59 3.63 -7.44
N PHE A 103 5.27 3.25 -8.53
CA PHE A 103 4.66 3.14 -9.86
C PHE A 103 3.37 2.31 -9.85
N LEU A 104 3.41 1.12 -9.24
CA LEU A 104 2.21 0.28 -9.14
C LEU A 104 1.12 0.88 -8.22
N ASN A 105 1.49 1.67 -7.19
CA ASN A 105 0.50 2.39 -6.37
C ASN A 105 -0.20 3.48 -7.18
N GLN A 106 0.55 4.25 -7.96
CA GLN A 106 0.00 5.31 -8.80
C GLN A 106 -0.94 4.74 -9.87
N LEU A 107 -0.63 3.58 -10.45
CA LEU A 107 -1.56 2.86 -11.33
C LEU A 107 -2.83 2.42 -10.60
N MET A 108 -2.72 2.02 -9.32
CA MET A 108 -3.88 1.66 -8.49
C MET A 108 -4.75 2.85 -8.10
N GLU A 109 -4.28 4.09 -8.22
CA GLU A 109 -5.09 5.29 -7.98
C GLU A 109 -5.98 5.67 -9.17
N GLN A 110 -5.70 5.12 -10.36
CA GLN A 110 -6.49 5.35 -11.57
C GLN A 110 -7.72 4.44 -11.63
N ASP A 111 -8.59 4.65 -12.61
CA ASP A 111 -9.66 3.71 -12.95
C ASP A 111 -9.09 2.34 -13.41
N PRO A 112 -9.90 1.26 -13.39
CA PRO A 112 -9.46 -0.04 -13.88
C PRO A 112 -9.02 0.03 -15.36
N PHE A 113 -7.81 -0.45 -15.65
CA PHE A 113 -7.29 -0.49 -17.02
C PHE A 113 -7.99 -1.56 -17.87
N SER A 114 -7.93 -1.38 -19.20
CA SER A 114 -8.41 -2.39 -20.15
C SER A 114 -7.63 -3.70 -20.02
N LEU A 115 -8.28 -4.82 -20.34
CA LEU A 115 -7.64 -6.14 -20.38
C LEU A 115 -6.44 -6.17 -21.33
N THR A 116 -6.54 -5.46 -22.46
CA THR A 116 -5.46 -5.30 -23.43
C THR A 116 -4.24 -4.65 -22.78
N LYS A 117 -4.43 -3.56 -22.03
CA LYS A 117 -3.33 -2.84 -21.37
C LYS A 117 -2.68 -3.68 -20.27
N ILE A 118 -3.46 -4.36 -19.44
CA ILE A 118 -2.94 -5.28 -18.41
C ILE A 118 -2.12 -6.42 -19.04
N ALA A 119 -2.62 -7.01 -20.13
CA ALA A 119 -1.89 -8.07 -20.83
C ALA A 119 -0.56 -7.58 -21.41
N HIS A 120 -0.52 -6.36 -21.95
CA HIS A 120 0.72 -5.76 -22.47
C HIS A 120 1.69 -5.37 -21.35
N MET A 121 1.20 -4.88 -20.21
CA MET A 121 2.04 -4.65 -19.02
C MET A 121 2.70 -5.94 -18.55
N GLU A 122 1.96 -7.05 -18.45
CA GLU A 122 2.57 -8.35 -18.12
C GLU A 122 3.58 -8.79 -19.17
N SER A 123 3.27 -8.62 -20.45
CA SER A 123 4.19 -8.98 -21.54
C SER A 123 5.48 -8.16 -21.53
N ALA A 124 5.42 -6.88 -21.13
CA ALA A 124 6.58 -6.00 -21.10
C ALA A 124 7.43 -6.20 -19.85
N TYR A 125 6.81 -6.50 -18.70
CA TYR A 125 7.45 -6.42 -17.39
C TYR A 125 7.55 -7.74 -16.62
N HIS A 126 6.83 -8.79 -17.05
CA HIS A 126 6.83 -10.12 -16.45
C HIS A 126 6.63 -10.08 -14.92
N LEU A 127 5.63 -9.34 -14.46
CA LEU A 127 5.44 -9.03 -13.04
C LEU A 127 5.01 -10.25 -12.23
N PHE A 128 4.38 -11.27 -12.84
CA PHE A 128 4.11 -12.55 -12.16
C PHE A 128 5.37 -13.35 -11.81
N SER A 129 6.45 -13.15 -12.58
CA SER A 129 7.73 -13.83 -12.37
C SER A 129 8.62 -13.13 -11.35
N GLN A 130 8.20 -11.98 -10.82
CA GLN A 130 8.96 -11.24 -9.81
C GLN A 130 8.89 -11.95 -8.46
N GLY A 131 10.06 -12.22 -7.85
CA GLY A 131 10.12 -12.88 -6.53
C GLY A 131 9.66 -12.02 -5.34
N ASN A 132 9.47 -10.71 -5.55
CA ASN A 132 9.10 -9.78 -4.48
C ASN A 132 7.58 -9.80 -4.23
N SER A 133 7.18 -10.24 -3.03
CA SER A 133 5.77 -10.34 -2.64
C SER A 133 5.02 -9.00 -2.64
N GLU A 134 5.67 -7.87 -2.36
CA GLU A 134 5.04 -6.54 -2.36
C GLU A 134 4.75 -6.04 -3.78
N ILE A 135 5.62 -6.40 -4.75
CA ILE A 135 5.42 -6.12 -6.18
C ILE A 135 4.30 -7.01 -6.71
N LEU A 136 4.42 -8.32 -6.50
CA LEU A 136 3.44 -9.30 -6.96
C LEU A 136 2.04 -9.01 -6.39
N PHE A 137 1.94 -8.67 -5.11
CA PHE A 137 0.67 -8.29 -4.48
C PHE A 137 0.00 -7.10 -5.18
N ARG A 138 0.73 -6.03 -5.47
CA ARG A 138 0.19 -4.85 -6.16
C ARG A 138 -0.23 -5.18 -7.58
N TRP A 139 0.58 -5.97 -8.28
CA TRP A 139 0.26 -6.43 -9.63
C TRP A 139 -1.00 -7.28 -9.67
N LEU A 140 -1.14 -8.24 -8.76
CA LEU A 140 -2.35 -9.06 -8.63
C LEU A 140 -3.59 -8.20 -8.37
N ARG A 141 -3.49 -7.17 -7.52
CA ARG A 141 -4.61 -6.24 -7.29
C ARG A 141 -5.01 -5.47 -8.54
N LEU A 142 -4.04 -4.97 -9.32
CA LEU A 142 -4.31 -4.31 -10.61
C LEU A 142 -5.05 -5.25 -11.56
N CYS A 143 -4.55 -6.48 -11.72
CA CYS A 143 -5.14 -7.49 -12.59
C CYS A 143 -6.55 -7.91 -12.18
N LEU A 144 -6.78 -8.14 -10.88
CA LEU A 144 -8.09 -8.51 -10.34
C LEU A 144 -9.09 -7.35 -10.48
N ARG A 145 -8.66 -6.11 -10.24
CA ARG A 145 -9.51 -4.93 -10.43
C ARG A 145 -9.91 -4.75 -11.90
N ALA A 146 -9.01 -5.07 -12.83
CA ALA A 146 -9.29 -5.10 -14.26
C ALA A 146 -10.08 -6.35 -14.71
N LYS A 147 -10.36 -7.31 -13.81
CA LYS A 147 -11.03 -8.59 -14.10
C LYS A 147 -10.31 -9.43 -15.16
N TRP A 148 -8.97 -9.47 -15.09
CA TRP A 148 -8.17 -10.27 -16.02
C TRP A 148 -8.04 -11.72 -15.55
N SER A 149 -8.79 -12.64 -16.16
CA SER A 149 -8.93 -14.04 -15.70
C SER A 149 -7.61 -14.81 -15.58
N LYS A 150 -6.61 -14.47 -16.41
CA LYS A 150 -5.29 -15.10 -16.34
C LYS A 150 -4.56 -14.90 -15.01
N CYS A 151 -4.92 -13.87 -14.23
CA CYS A 151 -4.31 -13.64 -12.91
C CYS A 151 -4.86 -14.53 -11.80
N ILE A 152 -6.03 -15.16 -11.99
CA ILE A 152 -6.73 -15.91 -10.94
C ILE A 152 -5.87 -17.03 -10.33
N PRO A 153 -5.20 -17.90 -11.12
CA PRO A 153 -4.34 -18.95 -10.54
C PRO A 153 -3.18 -18.37 -9.74
N HIS A 154 -2.62 -17.25 -10.18
CA HIS A 154 -1.55 -16.56 -9.46
C HIS A 154 -2.05 -15.96 -8.14
N ALA A 155 -3.25 -15.37 -8.15
CA ALA A 155 -3.87 -14.81 -6.95
C ALA A 155 -4.16 -15.88 -5.90
N VAL A 156 -4.79 -17.00 -6.30
CA VAL A 156 -5.09 -18.14 -5.43
C VAL A 156 -3.79 -18.77 -4.88
N SER A 157 -2.80 -19.01 -5.74
CA SER A 157 -1.50 -19.53 -5.29
C SER A 157 -0.82 -18.59 -4.30
N PHE A 158 -0.90 -17.28 -4.53
CA PHE A 158 -0.29 -16.27 -3.65
C PHE A 158 -0.94 -16.21 -2.27
N ILE A 159 -2.28 -16.28 -2.19
CA ILE A 159 -2.99 -16.26 -0.90
C ILE A 159 -2.86 -17.57 -0.13
N ASN A 160 -2.62 -18.70 -0.79
CA ASN A 160 -2.43 -19.98 -0.10
C ASN A 160 -0.97 -20.20 0.36
N LYS A 161 0.00 -19.48 -0.21
CA LYS A 161 1.43 -19.59 0.18
C LYS A 161 1.83 -18.76 1.40
N GLN A 162 1.01 -17.81 1.86
CA GLN A 162 1.36 -16.94 2.98
C GLN A 162 0.13 -16.52 3.81
N GLY A 163 0.35 -16.14 5.07
CA GLY A 163 -0.73 -15.82 6.02
C GLY A 163 -0.92 -14.32 6.32
N ARG A 164 -0.26 -13.40 5.60
CA ARG A 164 -0.19 -11.98 5.98
C ARG A 164 -1.51 -11.28 5.62
N LEU A 165 -2.24 -10.79 6.63
CA LEU A 165 -3.52 -10.08 6.43
C LEU A 165 -3.46 -8.93 5.41
N LYS A 166 -2.34 -8.21 5.34
CA LYS A 166 -2.09 -7.16 4.34
C LYS A 166 -2.33 -7.66 2.90
N PHE A 167 -1.97 -8.91 2.63
CA PHE A 167 -2.09 -9.53 1.32
C PHE A 167 -3.41 -10.28 1.16
N LEU A 168 -3.78 -11.06 2.18
CA LEU A 168 -4.99 -11.89 2.14
C LEU A 168 -6.27 -11.07 1.98
N LEU A 169 -6.46 -10.06 2.83
CA LEU A 169 -7.75 -9.37 2.89
C LEU A 169 -8.11 -8.68 1.56
N PRO A 170 -7.21 -7.88 0.93
CA PRO A 170 -7.56 -7.22 -0.32
C PRO A 170 -7.74 -8.17 -1.50
N ILE A 171 -7.00 -9.29 -1.53
CA ILE A 171 -7.14 -10.27 -2.63
C ILE A 171 -8.44 -11.06 -2.50
N TYR A 172 -8.77 -11.54 -1.30
CA TYR A 172 -10.07 -12.20 -1.06
C TYR A 172 -11.24 -11.26 -1.36
N GLU A 173 -11.13 -9.99 -0.98
CA GLU A 173 -12.15 -8.97 -1.28
C GLU A 173 -12.33 -8.79 -2.78
N LEU A 174 -11.25 -8.63 -3.55
CA LEU A 174 -11.32 -8.46 -5.00
C LEU A 174 -11.86 -9.72 -5.71
N LEU A 175 -11.45 -10.92 -5.28
CA LEU A 175 -11.98 -12.18 -5.82
C LEU A 175 -13.47 -12.35 -5.50
N TYR A 176 -13.91 -11.92 -4.32
CA TYR A 176 -15.31 -12.03 -3.91
C TYR A 176 -16.23 -11.02 -4.61
N GLN A 177 -15.73 -9.80 -4.87
CA GLN A 177 -16.46 -8.74 -5.58
C GLN A 177 -16.61 -9.02 -7.08
N TRP A 178 -15.77 -9.86 -7.66
CA TRP A 178 -15.89 -10.29 -9.04
C TRP A 178 -16.74 -11.55 -9.14
N GLU A 179 -17.93 -11.42 -9.73
CA GLU A 179 -18.94 -12.49 -9.80
C GLU A 179 -18.36 -13.84 -10.27
N ASP A 180 -17.54 -13.85 -11.33
CA ASP A 180 -16.96 -15.09 -11.89
C ASP A 180 -15.99 -15.80 -10.94
N THR A 181 -15.42 -15.10 -9.94
CA THR A 181 -14.46 -15.67 -8.98
C THR A 181 -15.00 -15.77 -7.55
N LYS A 182 -16.26 -15.40 -7.35
CA LYS A 182 -16.88 -15.36 -6.03
C LYS A 182 -16.99 -16.74 -5.38
N GLU A 183 -17.50 -17.73 -6.12
CA GLU A 183 -17.61 -19.11 -5.64
C GLU A 183 -16.23 -19.72 -5.39
N LEU A 184 -15.26 -19.41 -6.27
CA LEU A 184 -13.87 -19.82 -6.10
C LEU A 184 -13.26 -19.27 -4.80
N ALA A 185 -13.49 -17.99 -4.49
CA ALA A 185 -13.00 -17.37 -3.26
C ALA A 185 -13.57 -18.06 -2.01
N ILE A 186 -14.86 -18.39 -2.01
CA ILE A 186 -15.51 -19.12 -0.91
C ILE A 186 -14.94 -20.53 -0.80
N ALA A 187 -14.87 -21.26 -1.91
CA ALA A 187 -14.38 -22.64 -1.93
C ALA A 187 -12.94 -22.73 -1.41
N ASN A 188 -12.05 -21.89 -1.95
CA ASN A 188 -10.66 -21.83 -1.51
C ASN A 188 -10.52 -21.46 -0.03
N PHE A 189 -11.34 -20.53 0.46
CA PHE A 189 -11.32 -20.18 1.88
C PHE A 189 -11.76 -21.35 2.76
N GLN A 190 -12.83 -22.07 2.41
CA GLN A 190 -13.32 -23.20 3.20
C GLN A 190 -12.30 -24.35 3.23
N GLU A 191 -11.67 -24.64 2.10
CA GLU A 191 -10.64 -25.68 1.98
C GLU A 191 -9.44 -25.42 2.90
N HIS A 192 -8.94 -24.19 2.93
CA HIS A 192 -7.74 -23.83 3.69
C HIS A 192 -8.02 -23.22 5.08
N LYS A 193 -9.29 -23.11 5.48
CA LYS A 193 -9.70 -22.39 6.70
C LYS A 193 -9.01 -22.92 7.96
N GLU A 194 -8.84 -24.24 8.06
CA GLU A 194 -8.26 -24.91 9.22
C GLU A 194 -6.74 -24.67 9.35
N GLU A 195 -6.07 -24.35 8.25
CA GLU A 195 -4.64 -24.05 8.19
C GLU A 195 -4.33 -22.57 8.49
N MET A 196 -5.36 -21.71 8.44
CA MET A 196 -5.21 -20.27 8.63
C MET A 196 -5.20 -19.86 10.10
N HIS A 197 -4.46 -18.78 10.40
CA HIS A 197 -4.52 -18.14 11.72
C HIS A 197 -5.95 -17.64 12.02
N ASN A 198 -6.45 -17.86 13.25
CA ASN A 198 -7.82 -17.53 13.67
C ASN A 198 -8.26 -16.09 13.34
N LEU A 199 -7.34 -15.11 13.47
CA LEU A 199 -7.62 -13.72 13.09
C LEU A 199 -7.89 -13.56 11.59
N ALA A 200 -7.15 -14.28 10.73
CA ALA A 200 -7.38 -14.28 9.29
C ALA A 200 -8.73 -14.91 8.96
N VAL A 201 -9.04 -16.06 9.56
CA VAL A 201 -10.35 -16.72 9.42
C VAL A 201 -11.48 -15.76 9.76
N THR A 202 -11.38 -15.06 10.89
CA THR A 202 -12.43 -14.12 11.35
C THR A 202 -12.60 -12.95 10.38
N LYS A 203 -11.50 -12.36 9.90
CA LYS A 203 -11.54 -11.21 9.00
C LYS A 203 -12.00 -11.59 7.59
N ILE A 204 -11.53 -12.72 7.05
CA ILE A 204 -11.91 -13.21 5.72
C ILE A 204 -13.37 -13.68 5.71
N SER A 205 -13.85 -14.38 6.76
CA SER A 205 -15.27 -14.78 6.86
C SER A 205 -16.23 -13.60 6.72
N LYS A 206 -15.88 -12.45 7.32
CA LYS A 206 -16.64 -11.20 7.20
C LYS A 206 -16.62 -10.63 5.78
N ILE A 207 -15.46 -10.65 5.11
CA ILE A 207 -15.33 -10.21 3.71
C ILE A 207 -16.21 -11.06 2.80
N LEU A 208 -16.19 -12.39 3.00
CA LEU A 208 -16.94 -13.37 2.21
C LEU A 208 -18.41 -13.51 2.62
N LYS A 209 -18.88 -12.74 3.62
CA LYS A 209 -20.26 -12.77 4.15
C LYS A 209 -20.72 -14.16 4.60
N LEU A 210 -19.81 -14.95 5.18
CA LEU A 210 -20.09 -16.29 5.71
C LEU A 210 -20.53 -16.28 7.18
N THR A 211 -20.37 -15.12 7.85
CA THR A 211 -20.74 -14.80 9.23
C THR A 211 -20.99 -13.31 9.34
#